data_AF-A0A843BGI5-F1
#
_entry.id   AF-A0A843BGI5-F1
#
_cell.length_a   1.000
_cell.length_b   1.000
_cell.length_c   1.000
_cell.angle_alpha   90.00
_cell.angle_beta   90.00
_cell.angle_gamma   90.00
#
_symmetry.space_group_name_H-M   'P 1'
#
loop_
_entity.id
_entity.type
_entity.pdbx_description
1 polymer ?
#
loop_
_entity_poly.entity_id
_entity_poly.type
_entity_poly.pdbx_seq_one_letter_code
_entity_poly.pdbx_strand_id
1 'polypeptide(L)'
;MVPHEILGVSPDATREEIRRRYHALILQYHPDRSDAPDAADRTQAVTEAYHALMGRDSGADGRPRHIRKQAAKYHRKDPAKKGRAARKAARKAAKVKRPKRVDCGTCGGRGTTTKTRTVLGIMKRTEEVTCRDCTGQGYVLQ
;
A
#
# COMPACT_ATOMS: atom_id res chain seq x y z
N MET A 1 18.58 38.72 -5.05
CA MET A 1 17.62 38.50 -3.95
C MET A 1 18.32 37.73 -2.85
N VAL A 2 18.19 38.16 -1.60
CA VAL A 2 18.76 37.45 -0.45
C VAL A 2 17.76 36.36 -0.02
N PRO A 3 18.13 35.07 -0.05
CA PRO A 3 17.19 33.98 0.28
C PRO A 3 16.59 34.10 1.70
N HIS A 4 17.34 34.66 2.63
CA HIS A 4 16.90 34.89 4.01
C HIS A 4 15.76 35.91 4.11
N GLU A 5 15.76 36.95 3.26
CA GLU A 5 14.70 37.96 3.23
C GLU A 5 13.39 37.39 2.68
N ILE A 6 13.45 36.54 1.66
CA ILE A 6 12.27 35.88 1.06
C ILE A 6 11.56 35.00 2.10
N LEU A 7 12.33 34.30 2.93
CA LEU A 7 11.79 33.46 4.00
C LEU A 7 11.46 34.24 5.29
N GLY A 8 11.81 35.53 5.36
CA GLY A 8 11.63 36.36 6.55
C GLY A 8 12.40 35.85 7.76
N VAL A 9 13.62 35.35 7.55
CA VAL A 9 14.50 34.80 8.59
C VAL A 9 15.75 35.67 8.75
N SER A 10 16.33 35.62 9.94
CA SER A 10 17.66 36.21 10.19
C SER A 10 18.72 35.56 9.28
N PRO A 11 19.76 36.29 8.84
CA PRO A 11 20.92 35.69 8.16
C PRO A 11 21.61 34.59 9.00
N ASP A 12 21.50 34.66 10.33
CA ASP A 12 22.03 33.67 11.27
C ASP A 12 21.02 32.56 11.62
N ALA A 13 19.89 32.49 10.92
CA ALA A 13 18.83 31.55 11.25
C ALA A 13 19.29 30.10 11.14
N THR A 14 18.88 29.30 12.12
CA THR A 14 19.19 27.86 12.13
C THR A 14 18.43 27.14 10.99
N ARG A 15 18.96 26.00 10.54
CA ARG A 15 18.31 25.16 9.52
C ARG A 15 16.90 24.73 9.91
N GLU A 16 16.63 24.59 11.20
CA GLU A 16 15.32 24.24 11.74
C GLU A 16 14.33 25.39 11.60
N GLU A 17 14.79 26.62 11.84
CA GLU A 17 13.99 27.83 11.68
C GLU A 17 13.66 28.12 10.22
N ILE A 18 14.64 27.96 9.32
CA ILE A 18 14.46 28.04 7.87
C ILE A 18 13.37 27.07 7.41
N ARG A 19 13.41 25.81 7.88
CA ARG A 19 12.37 24.81 7.58
C ARG A 19 11.02 25.23 8.14
N ARG A 20 10.96 25.70 9.38
CA ARG A 20 9.69 26.09 10.02
C ARG A 20 8.99 27.22 9.26
N ARG A 21 9.76 28.22 8.84
CA ARG A 21 9.25 29.36 8.05
C ARG A 21 8.83 28.94 6.65
N TYR A 22 9.63 28.13 5.97
CA TYR A 22 9.26 27.55 4.67
C TYR A 22 7.91 26.82 4.73
N HIS A 23 7.72 25.94 5.71
CA HIS A 23 6.44 25.20 5.86
C HIS A 23 5.26 26.15 6.12
N ALA A 24 5.44 27.16 6.96
CA ALA A 24 4.39 28.14 7.25
C ALA A 24 3.98 28.93 5.99
N LEU A 25 4.95 29.38 5.19
CA LEU A 25 4.72 30.13 3.96
C LEU A 25 4.05 29.28 2.88
N ILE A 26 4.47 28.02 2.70
CA ILE A 26 3.82 27.10 1.75
C ILE A 26 2.38 26.82 2.15
N LEU A 27 2.09 26.64 3.45
CA LEU A 27 0.71 26.45 3.93
C LEU A 27 -0.18 27.68 3.71
N GLN A 28 0.40 28.87 3.74
CA GLN A 28 -0.29 30.13 3.53
C GLN A 28 -0.58 30.40 2.06
N TYR A 29 0.37 30.10 1.18
CA TYR A 29 0.26 30.34 -0.26
C TYR A 29 -0.06 29.07 -1.08
N HIS A 30 -0.47 27.98 -0.42
CA HIS A 30 -0.79 26.75 -1.14
C HIS A 30 -1.97 26.99 -2.10
N PRO A 31 -1.91 26.51 -3.36
CA PRO A 31 -2.97 26.74 -4.35
C PRO A 31 -4.32 26.10 -3.95
N ASP A 32 -4.31 25.13 -3.04
CA ASP A 32 -5.51 24.49 -2.47
C ASP A 32 -6.16 25.32 -1.33
N ARG A 33 -5.49 26.39 -0.86
CA ARG A 33 -5.95 27.21 0.28
C ARG A 33 -6.04 28.70 -0.01
N SER A 34 -5.31 29.19 -1.01
CA SER A 34 -5.28 30.60 -1.39
C SER A 34 -5.65 30.73 -2.86
N ASP A 35 -6.73 31.46 -3.15
CA ASP A 35 -7.17 31.80 -4.50
C ASP A 35 -6.48 33.04 -5.07
N ALA A 36 -5.43 33.54 -4.39
CA ALA A 36 -4.73 34.74 -4.82
C ALA A 36 -3.91 34.47 -6.10
N PRO A 37 -3.96 35.35 -7.11
CA PRO A 37 -3.26 35.13 -8.38
C PRO A 37 -1.73 35.14 -8.25
N ASP A 38 -1.20 35.75 -7.18
CA ASP A 38 0.22 35.82 -6.85
C ASP A 38 0.71 34.67 -5.95
N ALA A 39 -0.19 33.74 -5.56
CA ALA A 39 0.18 32.61 -4.72
C ALA A 39 1.20 31.69 -5.41
N ALA A 40 1.07 31.48 -6.72
CA ALA A 40 2.01 30.68 -7.51
C ALA A 40 3.42 31.30 -7.53
N ASP A 41 3.53 32.59 -7.80
CA ASP A 41 4.82 33.29 -7.85
C ASP A 41 5.49 33.32 -6.47
N ARG A 42 4.71 33.58 -5.40
CA ARG A 42 5.23 33.59 -4.03
C ARG A 42 5.69 32.21 -3.57
N THR A 43 4.94 31.16 -3.88
CA THR A 43 5.35 29.78 -3.55
C THR A 43 6.62 29.38 -4.29
N GLN A 44 6.77 29.78 -5.55
CA GLN A 44 7.98 29.53 -6.32
C GLN A 44 9.19 30.24 -5.69
N ALA A 45 9.09 31.54 -5.40
CA ALA A 45 10.17 32.30 -4.77
C ALA A 45 10.60 31.71 -3.41
N VAL A 46 9.62 31.32 -2.58
CA VAL A 46 9.87 30.67 -1.28
C VAL A 46 10.58 29.33 -1.44
N THR A 47 10.21 28.55 -2.47
CA THR A 47 10.82 27.26 -2.77
C THR A 47 12.26 27.42 -3.23
N GLU A 48 12.52 28.36 -4.14
CA GLU A 48 13.88 28.67 -4.61
C GLU A 48 14.79 29.15 -3.47
N ALA A 49 14.30 30.06 -2.62
CA ALA A 49 15.03 30.53 -1.45
C ALA A 49 15.38 29.40 -0.47
N TYR A 50 14.42 28.51 -0.21
CA TYR A 50 14.65 27.34 0.64
C TYR A 50 15.70 26.40 0.04
N HIS A 51 15.65 26.11 -1.27
CA HIS A 51 16.63 25.28 -1.94
C HIS A 51 18.04 25.89 -1.93
N ALA A 52 18.16 27.21 -2.12
CA ALA A 52 19.44 27.91 -2.05
C ALA A 52 20.11 27.76 -0.67
N LEU A 53 19.33 27.84 0.42
CA LEU A 53 19.85 27.67 1.78
C LEU A 53 20.07 26.20 2.18
N MET A 54 19.26 25.28 1.66
CA MET A 54 19.29 23.86 2.02
C MET A 54 20.12 22.98 1.08
N GLY A 55 20.68 23.53 0.00
CA GLY A 55 21.40 22.83 -1.08
C GLY A 55 22.60 21.95 -0.67
N ARG A 56 23.01 21.96 0.61
CA ARG A 56 24.04 21.06 1.16
C ARG A 56 23.52 19.93 2.08
N ASP A 57 22.25 19.98 2.48
CA ASP A 57 21.63 19.03 3.45
C ASP A 57 20.49 18.19 2.87
N SER A 58 20.11 18.46 1.63
CA SER A 58 19.11 17.68 0.92
C SER A 58 19.76 16.36 0.51
N GLY A 59 19.41 15.25 1.19
CA GLY A 59 19.82 13.92 0.76
C GLY A 59 19.41 13.67 -0.70
N ALA A 60 20.06 12.73 -1.38
CA ALA A 60 20.01 12.48 -2.82
C ALA A 60 18.62 12.43 -3.52
N ASP A 61 17.52 12.42 -2.76
CA ASP A 61 16.13 12.47 -3.23
C ASP A 61 15.39 13.81 -2.94
N GLY A 62 16.09 14.87 -2.51
CA GLY A 62 15.54 16.21 -2.31
C GLY A 62 14.59 16.37 -1.11
N ARG A 63 14.35 15.30 -0.33
CA ARG A 63 13.40 15.33 0.81
C ARG A 63 14.09 15.57 2.15
N PRO A 64 13.62 16.54 2.96
CA PRO A 64 14.13 16.78 4.30
C PRO A 64 14.02 15.53 5.22
N ARG A 65 15.07 15.22 5.98
CA ARG A 65 15.15 14.04 6.88
C ARG A 65 14.00 13.96 7.90
N HIS A 66 13.41 15.09 8.31
CA HIS A 66 12.28 15.11 9.25
C HIS A 66 10.97 14.59 8.64
N ILE A 67 10.75 14.77 7.33
CA ILE A 67 9.61 14.18 6.60
C ILE A 67 9.77 12.67 6.52
N ARG A 68 11.00 12.17 6.32
CA ARG A 68 11.31 10.73 6.30
C ARG A 68 10.95 10.04 7.64
N LYS A 69 11.11 10.75 8.77
CA LYS A 69 10.66 10.26 10.10
C LYS A 69 9.15 10.38 10.31
N GLN A 70 8.47 11.39 9.73
CA GLN A 70 7.02 11.56 9.85
C GLN A 70 6.20 10.64 8.93
N ALA A 71 6.68 10.33 7.71
CA ALA A 71 6.05 9.36 6.80
C ALA A 71 5.93 7.96 7.43
N ALA A 72 6.92 7.55 8.24
CA ALA A 72 6.87 6.30 9.01
C ALA A 72 5.82 6.32 10.14
N LYS A 73 5.40 7.51 10.59
CA LYS A 73 4.38 7.67 11.65
C LYS A 73 2.96 7.64 11.07
N TYR A 74 2.73 8.22 9.88
CA TYR A 74 1.41 8.29 9.24
C TYR A 74 1.04 7.05 8.39
N HIS A 75 1.99 6.29 7.83
CA HIS A 75 1.72 4.99 7.15
C HIS A 75 1.25 3.86 8.07
N ARG A 76 1.12 4.11 9.38
CA ARG A 76 0.58 3.12 10.34
C ARG A 76 -0.95 2.97 10.24
N LYS A 77 -1.62 3.88 9.52
CA LYS A 77 -3.08 3.85 9.32
C LYS A 77 -3.52 3.36 7.93
N ASP A 78 -2.62 2.89 7.06
CA ASP A 78 -2.99 2.23 5.80
C ASP A 78 -3.60 0.85 6.05
N PRO A 79 -4.93 0.65 5.90
CA PRO A 79 -5.56 -0.66 6.13
C PRO A 79 -5.09 -1.72 5.11
N ALA A 80 -4.59 -1.29 3.94
CA ALA A 80 -4.09 -2.17 2.87
C ALA A 80 -2.81 -2.95 3.26
N LYS A 81 -1.92 -2.40 4.10
CA LYS A 81 -0.68 -3.09 4.50
C LYS A 81 -0.89 -4.14 5.58
N LYS A 82 -1.90 -4.01 6.45
CA LYS A 82 -2.30 -5.06 7.41
C LYS A 82 -2.68 -6.38 6.71
N GLY A 83 -3.30 -6.29 5.54
CA GLY A 83 -3.68 -7.46 4.74
C GLY A 83 -2.50 -8.23 4.15
N ARG A 84 -1.42 -7.56 3.76
CA ARG A 84 -0.28 -8.22 3.08
C ARG A 84 0.54 -9.09 4.03
N ALA A 85 0.79 -8.62 5.26
CA ALA A 85 1.48 -9.41 6.28
C ALA A 85 0.64 -10.61 6.73
N ALA A 86 -0.67 -10.41 6.97
CA ALA A 86 -1.60 -11.48 7.31
C ALA A 86 -1.72 -12.54 6.19
N ARG A 87 -1.84 -12.12 4.92
CA ARG A 87 -1.86 -13.02 3.75
C ARG A 87 -0.55 -13.79 3.57
N LYS A 88 0.60 -13.15 3.85
CA LYS A 88 1.92 -13.80 3.79
C LYS A 88 2.09 -14.83 4.92
N ALA A 89 1.62 -14.51 6.12
CA ALA A 89 1.60 -15.45 7.26
C ALA A 89 0.66 -16.63 7.00
N ALA A 90 -0.55 -16.39 6.49
CA ALA A 90 -1.50 -17.43 6.10
C ALA A 90 -0.94 -18.36 5.01
N ARG A 91 -0.30 -17.80 3.97
CA ARG A 91 0.41 -18.61 2.95
C ARG A 91 1.55 -19.45 3.52
N LYS A 92 2.26 -18.96 4.55
CA LYS A 92 3.36 -19.70 5.21
C LYS A 92 2.82 -20.82 6.12
N ALA A 93 1.71 -20.58 6.82
CA ALA A 93 1.01 -21.58 7.63
C ALA A 93 0.33 -22.66 6.75
N ALA A 94 -0.05 -22.33 5.52
CA ALA A 94 -0.60 -23.26 4.53
C ALA A 94 0.43 -24.24 3.92
N LYS A 95 1.68 -24.30 4.42
CA LYS A 95 2.61 -25.42 4.16
C LYS A 95 2.19 -26.70 4.90
N VAL A 96 0.89 -26.94 5.05
CA VAL A 96 0.35 -28.22 5.48
C VAL A 96 0.65 -29.20 4.34
N LYS A 97 1.37 -30.30 4.63
CA LYS A 97 1.58 -31.39 3.66
C LYS A 97 0.21 -31.82 3.16
N ARG A 98 -0.10 -31.54 1.89
CA ARG A 98 -1.35 -31.97 1.26
C ARG A 98 -1.31 -33.50 1.19
N PRO A 99 -2.33 -34.23 1.68
CA PRO A 99 -2.38 -35.69 1.56
C PRO A 99 -2.33 -36.10 0.08
N LYS A 100 -1.68 -37.23 -0.21
CA LYS A 100 -1.49 -37.65 -1.60
C LYS A 100 -2.84 -38.16 -2.13
N ARG A 101 -3.27 -37.65 -3.29
CA ARG A 101 -4.44 -38.20 -3.99
C ARG A 101 -3.97 -39.40 -4.78
N VAL A 102 -4.62 -40.54 -4.59
CA VAL A 102 -4.42 -41.74 -5.40
C VAL A 102 -5.75 -42.11 -6.06
N ASP A 103 -5.69 -42.66 -7.26
CA ASP A 103 -6.89 -43.03 -7.99
C ASP A 103 -7.70 -44.07 -7.21
N CYS A 104 -9.02 -43.91 -7.22
CA CYS A 104 -9.91 -44.81 -6.50
C CYS A 104 -9.83 -46.20 -7.15
N GLY A 105 -9.35 -47.21 -6.41
CA GLY A 105 -9.19 -48.57 -6.93
C GLY A 105 -10.49 -49.21 -7.44
N THR A 106 -11.64 -48.79 -6.90
CA THR A 106 -12.96 -49.36 -7.25
C THR A 106 -13.51 -48.83 -8.57
N CYS A 107 -13.25 -47.56 -8.93
CA CYS A 107 -13.75 -46.96 -10.18
C CYS A 107 -12.66 -46.60 -11.20
N GLY A 108 -11.37 -46.69 -10.81
CA GLY A 108 -10.22 -46.38 -11.65
C GLY A 108 -10.17 -44.92 -12.11
N GLY A 109 -10.64 -43.98 -11.30
CA GLY A 109 -10.62 -42.55 -11.65
C GLY A 109 -11.84 -42.01 -12.40
N ARG A 110 -12.80 -42.86 -12.81
CA ARG A 110 -13.93 -42.48 -13.68
C ARG A 110 -15.08 -41.71 -13.01
N GLY A 111 -14.90 -41.22 -11.78
CA GLY A 111 -15.94 -40.46 -11.08
C GLY A 111 -16.19 -39.09 -11.72
N THR A 112 -17.38 -38.84 -12.23
CA THR A 112 -17.80 -37.51 -12.69
C THR A 112 -18.58 -36.81 -11.59
N THR A 113 -18.29 -35.53 -11.35
CA THR A 113 -19.12 -34.69 -10.46
C THR A 113 -19.78 -33.59 -11.29
N THR A 114 -21.05 -33.76 -11.62
CA THR A 114 -21.81 -32.72 -12.31
C THR A 114 -22.18 -31.64 -11.30
N LYS A 115 -21.50 -30.50 -11.37
CA LYS A 115 -21.78 -29.33 -10.53
C LYS A 115 -22.63 -28.34 -11.31
N THR A 116 -23.95 -28.40 -11.15
CA THR A 116 -24.85 -27.44 -11.79
C THR A 116 -24.93 -26.16 -10.96
N ARG A 117 -24.54 -25.02 -11.54
CA ARG A 117 -24.68 -23.70 -10.91
C ARG A 117 -26.04 -23.13 -11.24
N THR A 118 -26.87 -22.90 -10.23
CA THR A 118 -28.13 -22.15 -10.39
C THR A 118 -27.87 -20.64 -10.27
N VAL A 119 -28.75 -19.83 -10.86
CA VAL A 119 -28.63 -18.36 -10.93
C VAL A 119 -28.54 -17.70 -9.54
N LEU A 120 -29.12 -18.32 -8.51
CA LEU A 120 -29.11 -17.82 -7.13
C LEU A 120 -27.96 -18.37 -6.26
N GLY A 121 -26.95 -19.00 -6.87
CA GLY A 121 -25.74 -19.44 -6.17
C GLY A 121 -25.93 -20.61 -5.20
N ILE A 122 -27.14 -21.16 -5.09
CA ILE A 122 -27.43 -22.33 -4.25
C ILE A 122 -26.99 -23.58 -5.00
N MET A 123 -25.96 -24.26 -4.49
CA MET A 123 -25.50 -25.56 -5.00
C MET A 123 -26.54 -26.63 -4.68
N LYS A 124 -27.29 -27.09 -5.69
CA LYS A 124 -28.07 -28.33 -5.57
C LYS A 124 -27.27 -29.47 -6.20
N ARG A 125 -27.10 -30.56 -5.43
CA ARG A 125 -26.56 -31.83 -5.93
C ARG A 125 -27.75 -32.67 -6.39
N THR A 126 -27.82 -33.00 -7.67
CA THR A 126 -28.72 -34.04 -8.16
C THR A 126 -27.93 -35.33 -8.25
N GLU A 127 -28.41 -36.35 -7.57
CA GLU A 127 -27.79 -37.66 -7.42
C GLU A 127 -27.78 -38.41 -8.74
N GLU A 128 -26.62 -38.94 -9.12
CA GLU A 128 -26.53 -40.12 -9.98
C GLU A 128 -25.22 -40.84 -9.65
N VAL A 129 -25.40 -42.05 -9.12
CA VAL A 129 -24.42 -43.07 -8.68
C VAL A 129 -22.97 -42.61 -8.59
N THR A 130 -22.63 -42.09 -7.42
CA THR A 130 -21.25 -41.89 -6.99
C THR A 130 -20.65 -43.24 -6.57
N CYS A 131 -19.47 -43.60 -7.08
CA CYS A 131 -18.69 -44.74 -6.55
C CYS A 131 -18.65 -44.67 -5.00
N ARG A 132 -19.00 -45.76 -4.33
CA ARG A 132 -19.21 -45.80 -2.86
C ARG A 132 -17.97 -45.40 -2.07
N ASP A 133 -16.79 -45.70 -2.60
CA ASP A 133 -15.51 -45.48 -1.91
C ASP A 133 -14.93 -44.07 -2.13
N CYS A 134 -15.14 -43.47 -3.30
CA CYS A 134 -14.61 -42.12 -3.59
C CYS A 134 -15.71 -41.04 -3.67
N THR A 135 -16.98 -41.39 -3.46
CA THR A 135 -18.13 -40.46 -3.53
C THR A 135 -18.17 -39.65 -4.83
N GLY A 136 -17.74 -40.26 -5.94
CA GLY A 136 -17.71 -39.62 -7.26
C GLY A 136 -16.49 -38.72 -7.50
N GLN A 137 -15.55 -38.59 -6.56
CA GLN A 137 -14.35 -37.77 -6.74
C GLN A 137 -13.29 -38.41 -7.65
N GLY A 138 -13.39 -39.71 -7.93
CA GLY A 138 -12.41 -40.44 -8.75
C GLY A 138 -11.11 -40.79 -8.03
N TYR A 139 -10.80 -40.17 -6.89
CA TYR A 139 -9.59 -40.43 -6.09
C TYR A 139 -9.92 -40.61 -4.59
N VAL A 140 -9.02 -41.23 -3.84
CA VAL A 140 -9.01 -41.30 -2.37
C VAL A 140 -7.75 -40.64 -1.80
N LEU A 141 -7.78 -40.23 -0.53
CA LEU A 141 -6.64 -39.61 0.14
C LEU A 141 -5.80 -40.67 0.86
N GLN A 142 -4.48 -40.63 0.66
CA GLN A 142 -3.48 -41.48 1.32
C GLN A 142 -2.47 -40.64 2.09
#